data_AF-A0A8K0SGQ0-F1
#
_entry.id   AF-A0A8K0SGQ0-F1
#
_cell.length_a   1.000
_cell.length_b   1.000
_cell.length_c   1.000
_cell.angle_alpha   90.00
_cell.angle_beta   90.00
_cell.angle_gamma   90.00
#
_symmetry.space_group_name_H-M   'P 1'
#
loop_
_entity.id
_entity.type
_entity.pdbx_description
1 polymer ?
#
loop_
_entity_poly.entity_id
_entity_poly.type
_entity_poly.pdbx_seq_one_letter_code
_entity_poly.pdbx_strand_id
1 'polypeptide(L)'
;MDPTTHPIDAGNEGIRRLQAEVSQIRARFSGPLQQNCPIVLVPGFSGWGRPLLGTVNYFGGFEDLPLILSQLGYIVIVVRIGPISTNRERACEIFAQLTNPGGFDLPGALPVTFIPVNFGTGLPAPNPGLVAAAQTLQAVVYDSPGNRLPATWQWGPSNRVNFICHSQGGTTIRYLIELLSGTSDPTLPQFLGTDRQPWVKSVVTLGTPHKGTTVTEVVNDLLPPGGLDPLIDFITSCSFESRSDRIYDLHLDHWGFFRTPGQTYQAMRALIAPTVNTWWNSRFNGLYDNSIRGIRDLDGFAPRPSRHIYYFTMSFCATRPFPKDTLTAQDINGFLALFPLNGLWNPLGAWGYAAAPFQPPLTWLGILPSLYAALTWITNMANRHLQGMGYFSQVPLPGTEIPRPDVLPLIMYPAYAMGGRRTVFPGIPLQESQRNDGIVNTLSMDGPSTGRVNYRNFATAPTVGRGIYWNLGTNTTIDHADQIGVFTDSTTV
;
A
#
# COMPACT_ATOMS: atom_id res chain seq x y z
N MET A 1 17.03 -15.68 -11.44
CA MET A 1 16.23 -16.81 -11.95
C MET A 1 15.33 -16.28 -13.05
N ASP A 2 15.12 -17.07 -14.09
CA ASP A 2 14.24 -16.70 -15.22
C ASP A 2 12.77 -16.82 -14.77
N PRO A 3 12.02 -15.70 -14.67
CA PRO A 3 10.63 -15.72 -14.23
C PRO A 3 9.72 -16.58 -15.13
N THR A 4 10.17 -16.86 -16.36
CA THR A 4 9.42 -17.69 -17.32
C THR A 4 9.43 -19.19 -17.01
N THR A 5 10.17 -19.62 -15.98
CA THR A 5 10.30 -21.04 -15.61
C THR A 5 9.23 -21.56 -14.64
N HIS A 6 8.30 -20.71 -14.20
CA HIS A 6 7.14 -21.15 -13.40
C HIS A 6 5.93 -21.33 -14.32
N PRO A 7 5.56 -22.57 -14.72
CA PRO A 7 4.33 -22.80 -15.47
C PRO A 7 3.13 -22.36 -14.63
N ILE A 8 2.08 -21.84 -15.28
CA ILE A 8 0.76 -21.67 -14.65
C ILE A 8 0.40 -23.02 -14.03
N ASP A 9 0.22 -23.07 -12.71
CA ASP A 9 -0.33 -24.27 -12.10
C ASP A 9 -1.73 -24.49 -12.68
N ALA A 10 -1.92 -25.56 -13.43
CA ALA A 10 -3.21 -25.94 -13.99
C ALA A 10 -4.27 -26.17 -12.89
N GLY A 11 -3.82 -26.35 -11.63
CA GLY A 11 -4.60 -26.38 -10.41
C GLY A 11 -5.01 -25.02 -9.85
N ASN A 12 -4.46 -23.89 -10.32
CA ASN A 12 -4.77 -22.56 -9.80
C ASN A 12 -6.25 -22.19 -10.10
N GLU A 13 -7.08 -22.27 -9.06
CA GLU A 13 -8.52 -22.03 -9.16
C GLU A 13 -8.84 -20.56 -9.48
N GLY A 14 -8.04 -19.61 -8.99
CA GLY A 14 -8.19 -18.19 -9.27
C GLY A 14 -8.07 -17.88 -10.76
N ILE A 15 -7.07 -18.46 -11.44
CA ILE A 15 -6.87 -18.27 -12.89
C ILE A 15 -8.00 -18.94 -13.70
N ARG A 16 -8.43 -20.15 -13.32
CA ARG A 16 -9.59 -20.80 -13.97
C ARG A 16 -10.86 -19.98 -13.81
N ARG A 17 -11.09 -19.43 -12.61
CA ARG A 17 -12.22 -18.54 -12.32
C ARG A 17 -12.14 -17.26 -13.14
N LEU A 18 -10.96 -16.63 -13.24
CA LEU A 18 -10.74 -15.45 -14.09
C LEU A 18 -11.10 -15.75 -15.56
N GLN A 19 -10.62 -16.86 -16.11
CA GLN A 19 -10.94 -17.27 -17.48
C GLN A 19 -12.44 -17.50 -17.68
N ALA A 20 -13.10 -18.13 -16.71
CA ALA A 20 -14.55 -18.36 -16.73
C ALA A 20 -15.34 -17.03 -16.66
N GLU A 21 -14.98 -16.13 -15.75
CA GLU A 21 -15.61 -14.82 -15.60
C GLU A 21 -15.41 -13.95 -16.85
N VAL A 22 -14.19 -13.90 -17.40
CA VAL A 22 -13.91 -13.21 -18.67
C VAL A 22 -14.75 -13.80 -19.79
N SER A 23 -14.87 -15.13 -19.89
CA SER A 23 -15.68 -15.79 -20.91
C SER A 23 -17.17 -15.47 -20.77
N GLN A 24 -17.69 -15.45 -19.54
CA GLN A 24 -19.09 -15.10 -19.25
C GLN A 24 -19.38 -13.62 -19.56
N ILE A 25 -18.50 -12.70 -19.17
CA ILE A 25 -18.63 -11.27 -19.51
C ILE A 25 -18.56 -11.11 -21.02
N ARG A 26 -17.61 -11.79 -21.68
CA ARG A 26 -17.40 -11.75 -23.12
C ARG A 26 -18.64 -12.18 -23.89
N ALA A 27 -19.34 -13.23 -23.44
CA ALA A 27 -20.57 -13.71 -24.06
C ALA A 27 -21.70 -12.65 -24.05
N ARG A 28 -21.61 -11.62 -23.21
CA ARG A 28 -22.60 -10.53 -23.13
C ARG A 28 -22.35 -9.38 -24.11
N PHE A 29 -21.21 -9.35 -24.81
CA PHE A 29 -20.85 -8.26 -25.72
C PHE A 29 -20.50 -8.75 -27.13
N SER A 30 -21.03 -8.08 -28.16
CA SER A 30 -20.74 -8.34 -29.57
C SER A 30 -19.44 -7.68 -30.07
N GLY A 31 -18.76 -8.29 -31.05
CA GLY A 31 -17.53 -7.75 -31.70
C GLY A 31 -16.25 -8.13 -30.95
N PRO A 32 -15.05 -8.16 -31.58
CA PRO A 32 -13.83 -8.80 -31.03
C PRO A 32 -13.31 -8.19 -29.71
N LEU A 33 -12.68 -9.00 -28.85
CA LEU A 33 -12.03 -8.51 -27.63
C LEU A 33 -10.76 -7.76 -28.06
N GLN A 34 -10.65 -6.48 -27.71
CA GLN A 34 -9.44 -5.72 -27.97
C GLN A 34 -8.40 -5.98 -26.87
N GLN A 35 -7.59 -7.02 -27.05
CA GLN A 35 -6.47 -7.37 -26.14
C GLN A 35 -5.18 -6.56 -26.41
N ASN A 36 -5.19 -5.71 -27.44
CA ASN A 36 -4.02 -4.97 -27.90
C ASN A 36 -3.78 -3.69 -27.09
N CYS A 37 -4.70 -3.30 -26.20
CA CYS A 37 -4.55 -2.16 -25.31
C CYS A 37 -3.81 -2.62 -24.04
N PRO A 38 -2.55 -2.21 -23.82
CA PRO A 38 -1.75 -2.75 -22.73
C PRO A 38 -2.37 -2.48 -21.35
N ILE A 39 -2.19 -3.45 -20.45
CA ILE A 39 -2.42 -3.29 -19.01
C ILE A 39 -1.12 -2.82 -18.39
N VAL A 40 -1.12 -1.69 -17.70
CA VAL A 40 0.02 -1.18 -16.95
C VAL A 40 -0.21 -1.44 -15.47
N LEU A 41 0.61 -2.30 -14.88
CA LEU A 41 0.58 -2.66 -13.47
C LEU A 41 1.44 -1.68 -12.67
N VAL A 42 0.82 -1.00 -11.71
CA VAL A 42 1.42 0.08 -10.92
C VAL A 42 1.52 -0.31 -9.45
N PRO A 43 2.73 -0.58 -8.93
CA PRO A 43 2.92 -1.00 -7.54
C PRO A 43 2.64 0.14 -6.57
N GLY A 44 2.44 -0.20 -5.29
CA GLY A 44 2.14 0.72 -4.21
C GLY A 44 3.33 1.27 -3.45
N PHE A 45 3.06 1.71 -2.22
CA PHE A 45 4.08 2.06 -1.23
C PHE A 45 4.84 0.79 -0.83
N SER A 46 6.16 0.90 -0.66
CA SER A 46 7.05 -0.22 -0.36
C SER A 46 7.00 -1.38 -1.38
N GLY A 47 6.62 -1.09 -2.63
CA GLY A 47 6.65 -2.06 -3.72
C GLY A 47 8.03 -2.22 -4.36
N TRP A 48 8.25 -3.32 -5.08
CA TRP A 48 9.52 -3.60 -5.75
C TRP A 48 9.30 -3.83 -7.25
N GLY A 49 10.25 -3.32 -8.05
CA GLY A 49 10.23 -3.49 -9.50
C GLY A 49 10.94 -4.76 -10.00
N ARG A 50 11.81 -5.36 -9.19
CA ARG A 50 12.47 -6.64 -9.43
C ARG A 50 12.02 -7.62 -8.35
N PRO A 51 11.93 -8.94 -8.64
CA PRO A 51 11.55 -9.92 -7.62
C PRO A 51 12.42 -9.75 -6.36
N LEU A 52 11.77 -9.54 -5.22
CA LEU A 52 12.44 -9.36 -3.94
C LEU A 52 13.15 -10.67 -3.58
N LEU A 53 14.42 -10.56 -3.14
CA LEU A 53 15.33 -11.71 -2.95
C LEU A 53 15.43 -12.63 -4.18
N GLY A 54 15.13 -12.09 -5.38
CA GLY A 54 15.16 -12.82 -6.64
C GLY A 54 14.02 -13.82 -6.85
N THR A 55 13.02 -13.88 -5.96
CA THR A 55 11.96 -14.91 -5.98
C THR A 55 10.55 -14.39 -5.74
N VAL A 56 10.37 -13.29 -5.02
CA VAL A 56 9.03 -12.80 -4.67
C VAL A 56 8.65 -11.65 -5.58
N ASN A 57 7.73 -11.88 -6.52
CA ASN A 57 7.15 -10.85 -7.37
C ASN A 57 6.19 -9.94 -6.59
N TYR A 58 6.13 -8.66 -6.97
CA TYR A 58 5.16 -7.75 -6.36
C TYR A 58 3.75 -8.13 -6.80
N PHE A 59 3.55 -8.31 -8.11
CA PHE A 59 2.30 -8.83 -8.66
C PHE A 59 2.41 -10.35 -8.84
N GLY A 60 2.00 -11.08 -7.81
CA GLY A 60 1.87 -12.54 -7.84
C GLY A 60 2.67 -13.30 -6.79
N GLY A 61 3.43 -12.64 -5.92
CA GLY A 61 4.20 -13.33 -4.86
C GLY A 61 5.15 -14.38 -5.44
N PHE A 62 4.92 -15.66 -5.15
CA PHE A 62 5.73 -16.76 -5.72
C PHE A 62 5.28 -17.18 -7.13
N GLU A 63 4.14 -16.69 -7.59
CA GLU A 63 3.71 -16.76 -8.99
C GLU A 63 4.09 -15.46 -9.73
N ASP A 64 3.99 -15.46 -11.06
CA ASP A 64 4.24 -14.30 -11.91
C ASP A 64 2.94 -13.88 -12.62
N LEU A 65 2.10 -13.09 -11.95
CA LEU A 65 0.81 -12.66 -12.49
C LEU A 65 0.93 -11.95 -13.86
N PRO A 66 1.91 -11.05 -14.09
CA PRO A 66 2.16 -10.49 -15.43
C PRO A 66 2.38 -11.56 -16.51
N LEU A 67 3.20 -12.58 -16.24
CA LEU A 67 3.45 -13.68 -17.17
C LEU A 67 2.18 -14.52 -17.42
N ILE A 68 1.43 -14.83 -16.36
CA ILE A 68 0.17 -15.59 -16.49
C ILE A 68 -0.80 -14.83 -17.39
N LEU A 69 -0.98 -13.52 -17.18
CA LEU A 69 -1.83 -12.68 -18.01
C LEU A 69 -1.35 -12.60 -19.47
N SER A 70 -0.03 -12.60 -19.71
CA SER A 70 0.50 -12.58 -21.08
C SER A 70 0.27 -13.89 -21.83
N GLN A 71 0.32 -15.02 -21.14
CA GLN A 71 -0.04 -16.34 -21.67
C GLN A 71 -1.55 -16.44 -21.99
N LEU A 72 -2.39 -15.67 -21.29
CA LEU A 72 -3.82 -15.49 -21.63
C LEU A 72 -4.07 -14.52 -22.81
N GLY A 73 -3.00 -13.97 -23.39
CA GLY A 73 -3.07 -13.11 -24.58
C GLY A 73 -3.15 -11.61 -24.29
N TYR A 74 -2.96 -11.16 -23.05
CA TYR A 74 -2.91 -9.74 -22.72
C TYR A 74 -1.48 -9.18 -22.84
N ILE A 75 -1.34 -7.93 -23.28
CA ILE A 75 -0.06 -7.24 -23.14
C ILE A 75 -0.02 -6.59 -21.76
N VAL A 76 1.00 -6.90 -20.97
CA VAL A 76 1.18 -6.37 -19.62
C VAL A 76 2.50 -5.62 -19.51
N ILE A 77 2.48 -4.41 -18.99
CA ILE A 77 3.65 -3.58 -18.72
C ILE A 77 3.73 -3.40 -17.21
N VAL A 78 4.86 -3.73 -16.60
CA VAL A 78 5.11 -3.52 -15.17
C VAL A 78 6.05 -2.33 -15.02
N VAL A 79 5.56 -1.25 -14.41
CA VAL A 79 6.40 -0.08 -14.12
C VAL A 79 7.25 -0.32 -12.88
N ARG A 80 8.50 0.16 -12.90
CA ARG A 80 9.46 0.02 -11.80
C ARG A 80 9.71 1.40 -11.21
N ILE A 81 9.04 1.74 -10.11
CA ILE A 81 8.97 3.11 -9.57
C ILE A 81 9.33 3.15 -8.09
N GLY A 82 9.68 4.34 -7.60
CA GLY A 82 10.20 4.56 -6.26
C GLY A 82 9.24 4.08 -5.17
N PRO A 83 9.64 3.11 -4.32
CA PRO A 83 8.77 2.50 -3.30
C PRO A 83 8.26 3.48 -2.25
N ILE A 84 9.08 4.45 -1.89
CA ILE A 84 8.80 5.40 -0.80
C ILE A 84 8.88 6.86 -1.25
N SER A 85 8.87 7.08 -2.57
CA SER A 85 8.89 8.41 -3.19
C SER A 85 7.49 9.02 -3.27
N THR A 86 7.41 10.33 -3.52
CA THR A 86 6.13 11.02 -3.72
C THR A 86 5.38 10.51 -4.95
N ASN A 87 4.07 10.73 -4.98
CA ASN A 87 3.22 10.57 -6.16
C ASN A 87 3.72 11.41 -7.34
N ARG A 88 4.30 12.60 -7.07
CA ARG A 88 4.91 13.46 -8.09
C ARG A 88 6.12 12.79 -8.75
N GLU A 89 7.09 12.33 -7.95
CA GLU A 89 8.27 11.62 -8.46
C GLU A 89 7.84 10.35 -9.22
N ARG A 90 7.00 9.53 -8.60
CA ARG A 90 6.50 8.28 -9.19
C ARG A 90 5.74 8.53 -10.50
N ALA A 91 4.93 9.58 -10.60
CA ALA A 91 4.26 9.95 -11.85
C ALA A 91 5.26 10.33 -12.96
N CYS A 92 6.34 11.04 -12.62
CA CYS A 92 7.41 11.36 -13.57
C CYS A 92 8.14 10.09 -14.06
N GLU A 93 8.40 9.13 -13.16
CA GLU A 93 9.00 7.85 -13.53
C GLU A 93 8.09 7.04 -14.47
N ILE A 94 6.79 6.92 -14.16
CA ILE A 94 5.81 6.24 -15.03
C ILE A 94 5.78 6.90 -16.40
N PHE A 95 5.70 8.24 -16.43
CA PHE A 95 5.67 8.98 -17.69
C PHE A 95 6.93 8.70 -18.52
N ALA A 96 8.12 8.81 -17.92
CA ALA A 96 9.39 8.50 -18.57
C ALA A 96 9.42 7.07 -19.11
N GLN A 97 8.98 6.08 -18.33
CA GLN A 97 8.95 4.68 -18.73
C GLN A 97 7.99 4.39 -19.90
N LEU A 98 6.82 5.04 -19.94
CA LEU A 98 5.82 4.78 -20.99
C LEU A 98 6.06 5.58 -22.27
N THR A 99 6.78 6.71 -22.20
CA THR A 99 7.12 7.53 -23.38
C THR A 99 8.54 7.30 -23.91
N ASN A 100 9.32 6.42 -23.27
CA ASN A 100 10.70 6.16 -23.65
C ASN A 100 10.77 5.53 -25.05
N PRO A 101 11.51 6.12 -26.01
CA PRO A 101 11.68 5.54 -27.34
C PRO A 101 12.54 4.27 -27.34
N GLY A 102 13.32 4.02 -26.27
CA GLY A 102 14.12 2.81 -26.10
C GLY A 102 13.30 1.54 -25.80
N GLY A 103 11.98 1.66 -25.68
CA GLY A 103 11.08 0.54 -25.44
C GLY A 103 11.10 0.05 -23.99
N PHE A 104 10.98 -1.27 -23.83
CA PHE A 104 10.79 -1.94 -22.55
C PHE A 104 11.84 -3.05 -22.37
N ASP A 105 12.20 -3.33 -21.11
CA ASP A 105 12.96 -4.52 -20.78
C ASP A 105 12.08 -5.77 -20.91
N LEU A 106 12.70 -6.91 -21.19
CA LEU A 106 12.04 -8.21 -21.11
C LEU A 106 12.14 -8.78 -19.67
N PRO A 107 11.24 -9.72 -19.29
CA PRO A 107 11.29 -10.35 -17.98
C PRO A 107 12.65 -11.02 -17.75
N GLY A 108 13.29 -10.74 -16.61
CA GLY A 108 14.59 -11.30 -16.27
C GLY A 108 15.80 -10.72 -17.03
N ALA A 109 15.62 -9.69 -17.86
CA ALA A 109 16.73 -9.08 -18.60
C ALA A 109 17.83 -8.53 -17.67
N LEU A 110 19.08 -8.87 -17.98
CA LEU A 110 20.28 -8.36 -17.31
C LEU A 110 21.34 -7.94 -18.35
N PRO A 111 22.06 -6.82 -18.14
CA PRO A 111 21.87 -5.86 -17.06
C PRO A 111 20.54 -5.12 -17.19
N VAL A 112 20.01 -4.61 -16.07
CA VAL A 112 18.80 -3.79 -16.09
C VAL A 112 19.06 -2.46 -16.81
N THR A 113 18.07 -1.96 -17.56
CA THR A 113 18.19 -0.69 -18.27
C THR A 113 17.77 0.48 -17.38
N PHE A 114 18.64 1.50 -17.27
CA PHE A 114 18.32 2.80 -16.66
C PHE A 114 18.02 3.82 -17.75
N ILE A 115 16.93 4.56 -17.57
CA ILE A 115 16.50 5.62 -18.49
C ILE A 115 16.44 6.96 -17.77
N PRO A 116 16.68 8.09 -18.47
CA PRO A 116 16.54 9.42 -17.87
C PRO A 116 15.10 9.67 -17.37
N VAL A 117 14.97 10.35 -16.24
CA VAL A 117 13.68 10.85 -15.72
C VAL A 117 13.79 12.33 -15.40
N ASN A 118 12.79 13.10 -15.82
CA ASN A 118 12.73 14.53 -15.54
C ASN A 118 11.79 14.77 -14.35
N PHE A 119 12.35 15.12 -13.19
CA PHE A 119 11.57 15.52 -12.00
C PHE A 119 11.23 17.01 -11.96
N GLY A 120 11.53 17.76 -13.02
CA GLY A 120 11.27 19.18 -13.10
C GLY A 120 12.12 20.01 -12.14
N THR A 121 11.65 21.22 -11.85
CA THR A 121 12.20 22.07 -10.80
C THR A 121 11.41 21.89 -9.49
N GLY A 122 11.96 22.35 -8.36
CA GLY A 122 11.22 22.41 -7.09
C GLY A 122 11.33 21.21 -6.16
N LEU A 123 12.06 20.13 -6.53
CA LEU A 123 12.50 19.15 -5.53
C LEU A 123 13.60 19.76 -4.64
N PRO A 124 13.45 19.79 -3.31
CA PRO A 124 14.45 20.35 -2.40
C PRO A 124 15.59 19.36 -2.12
N ALA A 125 16.03 18.62 -3.14
CA ALA A 125 17.17 17.72 -3.00
C ALA A 125 18.46 18.53 -2.80
N PRO A 126 19.41 18.07 -1.97
CA PRO A 126 20.62 18.85 -1.65
C PRO A 126 21.49 19.20 -2.86
N ASN A 127 21.43 18.39 -3.93
CA ASN A 127 22.21 18.60 -5.14
C ASN A 127 21.30 18.61 -6.38
N PRO A 128 21.01 19.79 -6.95
CA PRO A 128 20.21 19.92 -8.17
C PRO A 128 20.80 19.19 -9.38
N GLY A 129 22.12 19.00 -9.44
CA GLY A 129 22.78 18.25 -10.51
C GLY A 129 22.40 16.77 -10.51
N LEU A 130 22.18 16.17 -9.33
CA LEU A 130 21.70 14.79 -9.22
C LEU A 130 20.24 14.66 -9.67
N VAL A 131 19.42 15.68 -9.40
CA VAL A 131 18.03 15.72 -9.89
C VAL A 131 17.98 15.86 -11.41
N ALA A 132 18.83 16.73 -11.98
CA ALA A 132 18.91 16.91 -13.44
C ALA A 132 19.45 15.68 -14.18
N ALA A 133 20.32 14.90 -13.54
CA ALA A 133 20.88 13.65 -14.06
C ALA A 133 20.10 12.41 -13.60
N ALA A 134 18.90 12.58 -13.02
CA ALA A 134 18.15 11.47 -12.45
C ALA A 134 17.79 10.41 -13.49
N GLN A 135 17.82 9.16 -13.03
CA GLN A 135 17.44 8.00 -13.84
C GLN A 135 16.46 7.12 -13.08
N THR A 136 15.55 6.48 -13.81
CA THR A 136 14.67 5.44 -13.29
C THR A 136 14.93 4.13 -14.03
N LEU A 137 14.47 3.01 -13.47
CA LEU A 137 14.50 1.74 -14.16
C LEU A 137 13.52 1.76 -15.34
N GLN A 138 13.87 1.16 -16.48
CA GLN A 138 12.94 1.00 -17.62
C GLN A 138 11.70 0.18 -17.20
N ALA A 139 10.53 0.27 -17.83
CA ALA A 139 9.45 -0.67 -17.52
C ALA A 139 9.72 -2.05 -18.15
N VAL A 140 9.09 -3.11 -17.63
CA VAL A 140 9.19 -4.48 -18.17
C VAL A 140 7.91 -4.82 -18.94
N VAL A 141 8.03 -5.35 -20.15
CA VAL A 141 6.89 -5.82 -20.95
C VAL A 141 6.79 -7.35 -20.91
N TYR A 142 5.58 -7.83 -20.65
CA TYR A 142 5.16 -9.21 -20.78
C TYR A 142 4.16 -9.28 -21.92
N ASP A 143 4.56 -9.95 -22.99
CA ASP A 143 3.70 -10.23 -24.13
C ASP A 143 3.86 -11.70 -24.55
N SER A 144 3.15 -12.12 -25.59
CA SER A 144 3.25 -13.48 -26.10
C SER A 144 3.44 -13.49 -27.61
N PRO A 145 3.98 -14.56 -28.21
CA PRO A 145 4.11 -14.67 -29.67
C PRO A 145 2.82 -14.40 -30.44
N GLY A 146 1.65 -14.67 -29.84
CA GLY A 146 0.33 -14.42 -30.43
C GLY A 146 -0.16 -12.97 -30.31
N ASN A 147 0.41 -12.16 -29.43
CA ASN A 147 0.04 -10.75 -29.23
C ASN A 147 1.24 -9.97 -28.67
N ARG A 148 2.18 -9.58 -29.55
CA ARG A 148 3.37 -8.82 -29.18
C ARG A 148 3.15 -7.32 -29.18
N LEU A 149 3.76 -6.62 -28.23
CA LEU A 149 3.83 -5.17 -28.28
C LEU A 149 4.84 -4.77 -29.38
N PRO A 150 4.44 -3.97 -30.39
CA PRO A 150 5.37 -3.58 -31.44
C PRO A 150 6.58 -2.81 -30.86
N ALA A 151 7.78 -3.04 -31.39
CA ALA A 151 8.98 -2.32 -30.96
C ALA A 151 8.87 -0.79 -31.19
N THR A 152 8.01 -0.36 -32.10
CA THR A 152 7.71 1.05 -32.38
C THR A 152 6.56 1.60 -31.54
N TRP A 153 6.05 0.82 -30.58
CA TRP A 153 4.96 1.29 -29.71
C TRP A 153 5.44 2.45 -28.87
N GLN A 154 4.64 3.50 -28.82
CA GLN A 154 4.84 4.65 -27.95
C GLN A 154 3.50 5.04 -27.34
N TRP A 155 3.48 5.35 -26.05
CA TRP A 155 2.26 5.77 -25.38
C TRP A 155 1.73 7.07 -25.99
N GLY A 156 0.44 7.07 -26.35
CA GLY A 156 -0.14 8.17 -27.09
C GLY A 156 -1.64 8.02 -27.34
N PRO A 157 -2.25 8.93 -28.11
CA PRO A 157 -3.71 8.94 -28.31
C PRO A 157 -4.23 7.71 -29.08
N SER A 158 -3.39 7.13 -29.94
CA SER A 158 -3.66 5.89 -30.69
C SER A 158 -3.27 4.62 -29.92
N ASN A 159 -2.37 4.75 -28.94
CA ASN A 159 -1.79 3.68 -28.16
C ASN A 159 -2.10 3.91 -26.68
N ARG A 160 -3.38 3.79 -26.33
CA ARG A 160 -3.86 4.03 -24.96
C ARG A 160 -3.51 2.86 -24.04
N VAL A 161 -3.60 3.09 -22.74
CA VAL A 161 -3.33 2.05 -21.72
C VAL A 161 -4.47 1.94 -20.71
N ASN A 162 -4.58 0.78 -20.07
CA ASN A 162 -5.40 0.56 -18.88
C ASN A 162 -4.48 0.43 -17.67
N PHE A 163 -4.67 1.22 -16.63
CA PHE A 163 -3.90 1.06 -15.39
C PHE A 163 -4.62 0.11 -14.43
N ILE A 164 -3.87 -0.81 -13.83
CA ILE A 164 -4.28 -1.54 -12.63
C ILE A 164 -3.28 -1.18 -11.54
N CYS A 165 -3.79 -0.59 -10.47
CA CYS A 165 -2.98 0.02 -9.43
C CYS A 165 -3.27 -0.64 -8.09
N HIS A 166 -2.21 -0.94 -7.34
CA HIS A 166 -2.34 -1.40 -5.96
C HIS A 166 -1.89 -0.30 -5.00
N SER A 167 -2.61 -0.13 -3.88
CA SER A 167 -2.21 0.76 -2.78
C SER A 167 -1.90 2.19 -3.29
N GLN A 168 -0.77 2.79 -2.93
CA GLN A 168 -0.35 4.14 -3.41
C GLN A 168 -0.31 4.26 -4.94
N GLY A 169 -0.21 3.16 -5.70
CA GLY A 169 -0.24 3.21 -7.17
C GLY A 169 -1.47 3.95 -7.70
N GLY A 170 -2.63 3.83 -7.03
CA GLY A 170 -3.85 4.51 -7.45
C GLY A 170 -3.81 6.03 -7.25
N THR A 171 -3.21 6.51 -6.15
CA THR A 171 -3.02 7.95 -5.90
C THR A 171 -1.89 8.52 -6.78
N THR A 172 -0.88 7.71 -7.12
CA THR A 172 0.13 8.04 -8.12
C THR A 172 -0.49 8.27 -9.50
N ILE A 173 -1.34 7.35 -9.97
CA ILE A 173 -2.00 7.50 -11.28
C ILE A 173 -3.01 8.66 -11.28
N ARG A 174 -3.68 8.93 -10.15
CA ARG A 174 -4.50 10.13 -10.00
C ARG A 174 -3.66 11.41 -10.18
N TYR A 175 -2.48 11.48 -9.57
CA TYR A 175 -1.54 12.60 -9.74
C TYR A 175 -1.08 12.72 -11.20
N LEU A 176 -0.69 11.60 -11.83
CA LEU A 176 -0.27 11.56 -13.23
C LEU A 176 -1.37 12.07 -14.17
N ILE A 177 -2.62 11.62 -14.00
CA ILE A 177 -3.74 12.07 -14.84
C ILE A 177 -3.95 13.58 -14.74
N GLU A 178 -3.76 14.17 -13.55
CA GLU A 178 -3.83 15.62 -13.40
C GLU A 178 -2.70 16.31 -14.16
N LEU A 179 -1.45 15.84 -14.06
CA LEU A 179 -0.34 16.35 -14.87
C LEU A 179 -0.62 16.25 -16.38
N LEU A 180 -1.21 15.13 -16.82
CA LEU A 180 -1.59 14.93 -18.22
C LEU A 180 -2.66 15.90 -18.72
N SER A 181 -3.33 16.69 -17.86
CA SER A 181 -4.20 17.78 -18.32
C SER A 181 -3.45 18.84 -19.13
N GLY A 182 -2.13 18.93 -18.94
CA GLY A 182 -1.27 19.89 -19.62
C GLY A 182 -1.20 21.26 -18.96
N THR A 183 -1.83 21.45 -17.79
CA THR A 183 -1.96 22.78 -17.15
C THR A 183 -1.61 22.82 -15.66
N SER A 184 -1.32 21.70 -15.01
CA SER A 184 -1.38 21.60 -13.54
C SER A 184 -0.10 21.95 -12.79
N ASP A 185 1.10 21.71 -13.36
CA ASP A 185 2.37 21.98 -12.67
C ASP A 185 3.40 22.67 -13.60
N PRO A 186 3.64 23.99 -13.46
CA PRO A 186 4.59 24.72 -14.29
C PRO A 186 6.05 24.31 -14.03
N THR A 187 6.34 23.63 -12.91
CA THR A 187 7.68 23.12 -12.61
C THR A 187 8.04 21.87 -13.41
N LEU A 188 7.07 21.26 -14.09
CA LEU A 188 7.21 20.06 -14.90
C LEU A 188 6.85 20.34 -16.38
N PRO A 189 7.70 21.07 -17.12
CA PRO A 189 7.40 21.53 -18.48
C PRO A 189 7.11 20.41 -19.49
N GLN A 190 7.61 19.18 -19.25
CA GLN A 190 7.34 18.02 -20.10
C GLN A 190 5.86 17.63 -20.16
N PHE A 191 5.06 18.01 -19.15
CA PHE A 191 3.63 17.77 -19.15
C PHE A 191 2.83 18.91 -19.78
N LEU A 192 3.37 20.12 -19.90
CA LEU A 192 2.60 21.30 -20.29
C LEU A 192 2.19 21.32 -21.77
N GLY A 193 1.13 22.09 -22.06
CA GLY A 193 0.78 22.51 -23.43
C GLY A 193 -0.03 21.50 -24.25
N THR A 194 -0.34 20.31 -23.72
CA THR A 194 -1.18 19.33 -24.41
C THR A 194 -1.96 18.51 -23.40
N ASP A 195 -3.28 18.42 -23.59
CA ASP A 195 -4.13 17.47 -22.86
C ASP A 195 -3.89 16.05 -23.38
N ARG A 196 -3.23 15.26 -22.53
CA ARG A 196 -2.90 13.85 -22.72
C ARG A 196 -3.76 12.93 -21.85
N GLN A 197 -4.73 13.44 -21.09
CA GLN A 197 -5.64 12.59 -20.32
C GLN A 197 -6.35 11.52 -21.16
N PRO A 198 -6.74 11.79 -22.43
CA PRO A 198 -7.33 10.77 -23.31
C PRO A 198 -6.41 9.59 -23.66
N TRP A 199 -5.11 9.64 -23.33
CA TRP A 199 -4.16 8.53 -23.52
C TRP A 199 -4.40 7.38 -22.53
N VAL A 200 -5.22 7.63 -21.50
CA VAL A 200 -5.65 6.64 -20.51
C VAL A 200 -7.06 6.17 -20.83
N LYS A 201 -7.27 4.86 -20.90
CA LYS A 201 -8.59 4.26 -21.17
C LYS A 201 -9.36 3.97 -19.88
N SER A 202 -8.68 3.35 -18.91
CA SER A 202 -9.26 3.07 -17.59
C SER A 202 -8.20 3.04 -16.50
N VAL A 203 -8.67 3.20 -15.26
CA VAL A 203 -7.89 3.00 -14.03
C VAL A 203 -8.68 2.08 -13.11
N VAL A 204 -8.07 0.99 -12.69
CA VAL A 204 -8.56 0.10 -11.64
C VAL A 204 -7.67 0.30 -10.42
N THR A 205 -8.25 0.46 -9.24
CA THR A 205 -7.50 0.61 -7.99
C THR A 205 -7.89 -0.45 -6.97
N LEU A 206 -6.89 -1.13 -6.41
CA LEU A 206 -7.01 -2.16 -5.37
C LEU A 206 -6.42 -1.61 -4.07
N GLY A 207 -7.22 -1.48 -3.01
CA GLY A 207 -6.72 -1.08 -1.69
C GLY A 207 -6.09 0.32 -1.63
N THR A 208 -6.42 1.20 -2.58
CA THR A 208 -5.79 2.53 -2.67
C THR A 208 -6.28 3.47 -1.57
N PRO A 209 -5.38 4.21 -0.88
CA PRO A 209 -5.77 5.18 0.14
C PRO A 209 -6.25 6.50 -0.46
N HIS A 210 -7.39 6.52 -1.18
CA HIS A 210 -7.90 7.72 -1.85
C HIS A 210 -8.33 8.84 -0.89
N LYS A 211 -8.48 8.56 0.41
CA LYS A 211 -8.73 9.54 1.48
C LYS A 211 -7.59 9.61 2.51
N GLY A 212 -6.51 8.87 2.27
CA GLY A 212 -5.38 8.69 3.18
C GLY A 212 -5.52 7.45 4.05
N THR A 213 -4.47 7.10 4.77
CA THR A 213 -4.46 5.98 5.73
C THR A 213 -3.89 6.41 7.08
N THR A 214 -4.45 5.86 8.16
CA THR A 214 -3.94 6.06 9.53
C THR A 214 -2.67 5.25 9.82
N VAL A 215 -2.26 4.34 8.93
CA VAL A 215 -1.01 3.58 9.08
C VAL A 215 0.22 4.49 9.12
N THR A 216 0.15 5.69 8.52
CA THR A 216 1.28 6.64 8.53
C THR A 216 1.62 7.09 9.94
N GLU A 217 0.61 7.23 10.80
CA GLU A 217 0.81 7.53 12.23
C GLU A 217 1.37 6.31 12.97
N VAL A 218 0.95 5.09 12.61
CA VAL A 218 1.52 3.85 13.17
C VAL A 218 3.01 3.73 12.88
N VAL A 219 3.41 4.01 11.63
CA VAL A 219 4.83 3.99 11.24
C VAL A 219 5.63 5.03 12.03
N ASN A 220 5.07 6.24 12.22
CA ASN A 220 5.76 7.28 12.99
C ASN A 220 5.90 6.93 14.48
N ASP A 221 4.92 6.25 15.07
CA ASP A 221 4.98 5.81 16.47
C ASP A 221 5.97 4.65 16.70
N LEU A 222 6.38 3.96 15.62
CA LEU A 222 7.45 2.95 15.65
C LEU A 222 8.86 3.56 15.54
N LEU A 223 8.98 4.87 15.31
CA LEU A 223 10.27 5.57 15.21
C LEU A 223 10.62 6.28 16.53
N PRO A 224 11.90 6.31 16.93
CA PRO A 224 12.32 6.98 18.16
C PRO A 224 12.03 8.50 18.17
N PRO A 225 11.48 9.09 19.25
CA PRO A 225 11.13 10.52 19.38
C PRO A 225 12.28 11.53 19.30
N GLY A 226 13.51 11.09 19.02
CA GLY A 226 14.71 11.94 18.98
C GLY A 226 15.72 11.56 17.91
N GLY A 227 15.39 10.62 17.01
CA GLY A 227 16.31 10.18 15.97
C GLY A 227 15.69 9.16 15.03
N LEU A 228 16.03 9.27 13.75
CA LEU A 228 15.55 8.38 12.69
C LEU A 228 16.54 7.24 12.41
N ASP A 229 17.31 6.80 13.39
CA ASP A 229 18.39 5.82 13.21
C ASP A 229 17.94 4.54 12.49
N PRO A 230 16.83 3.86 12.85
CA PRO A 230 16.37 2.68 12.11
C PRO A 230 16.05 2.97 10.64
N LEU A 231 15.45 4.13 10.36
CA LEU A 231 15.15 4.56 8.99
C LEU A 231 16.44 4.88 8.22
N ILE A 232 17.39 5.57 8.85
CA ILE A 232 18.70 5.89 8.27
C ILE A 232 19.44 4.60 7.94
N ASP A 233 19.44 3.61 8.83
CA ASP A 233 20.05 2.30 8.59
C ASP A 233 19.36 1.55 7.45
N PHE A 234 18.03 1.59 7.39
CA PHE A 234 17.26 1.00 6.30
C PHE A 234 17.61 1.62 4.94
N ILE A 235 17.60 2.97 4.84
CA ILE A 235 17.92 3.68 3.59
C ILE A 235 19.39 3.47 3.21
N THR A 236 20.30 3.51 4.18
CA THR A 236 21.73 3.25 3.94
C THR A 236 21.91 1.84 3.37
N SER A 237 21.31 0.82 4.01
CA SER A 237 21.43 -0.57 3.59
C SER A 237 20.88 -0.81 2.18
N CYS A 238 19.72 -0.25 1.87
CA CYS A 238 19.11 -0.37 0.53
C CYS A 238 19.91 0.37 -0.56
N SER A 239 20.71 1.36 -0.19
CA SER A 239 21.44 2.22 -1.13
C SER A 239 22.95 1.93 -1.18
N PHE A 240 23.43 0.99 -0.36
CA PHE A 240 24.86 0.73 -0.14
C PHE A 240 25.53 0.04 -1.33
N GLU A 241 24.85 -0.93 -1.93
CA GLU A 241 25.36 -1.61 -3.13
C GLU A 241 25.22 -0.73 -4.37
N SER A 242 26.00 -1.07 -5.41
CA SER A 242 25.84 -0.48 -6.74
C SER A 242 24.39 -0.62 -7.18
N ARG A 243 23.84 0.37 -7.90
CA ARG A 243 22.41 0.41 -8.18
C ARG A 243 21.88 -0.83 -8.93
N SER A 244 22.69 -1.44 -9.80
CA SER A 244 22.34 -2.70 -10.48
C SER A 244 22.26 -3.91 -9.53
N ASP A 245 22.96 -3.86 -8.41
CA ASP A 245 23.14 -4.97 -7.47
C ASP A 245 22.27 -4.83 -6.22
N ARG A 246 21.59 -3.69 -6.04
CA ARG A 246 20.63 -3.49 -4.95
C ARG A 246 19.50 -4.52 -5.03
N ILE A 247 19.35 -5.31 -3.95
CA ILE A 247 18.26 -6.26 -3.77
C ILE A 247 16.91 -5.52 -3.76
N TYR A 248 16.90 -4.33 -3.16
CA TYR A 248 15.73 -3.47 -3.07
C TYR A 248 16.16 -2.02 -3.33
N ASP A 249 16.02 -1.56 -4.58
CA ASP A 249 16.35 -0.19 -4.97
C ASP A 249 15.24 0.77 -4.54
N LEU A 250 15.58 1.79 -3.76
CA LEU A 250 14.63 2.80 -3.30
C LEU A 250 14.39 3.90 -4.35
N HIS A 251 15.20 3.97 -5.41
CA HIS A 251 15.14 5.02 -6.43
C HIS A 251 15.30 6.43 -5.86
N LEU A 252 16.21 6.60 -4.89
CA LEU A 252 16.44 7.87 -4.19
C LEU A 252 17.84 8.44 -4.41
N ASP A 253 18.56 7.98 -5.43
CA ASP A 253 19.92 8.46 -5.74
C ASP A 253 19.95 9.97 -6.01
N HIS A 254 18.87 10.54 -6.55
CA HIS A 254 18.74 11.99 -6.78
C HIS A 254 18.66 12.81 -5.49
N TRP A 255 18.35 12.17 -4.35
CA TRP A 255 18.46 12.76 -3.01
C TRP A 255 19.87 12.66 -2.43
N GLY A 256 20.81 12.03 -3.14
CA GLY A 256 22.16 11.76 -2.64
C GLY A 256 22.26 10.46 -1.85
N PHE A 257 21.25 9.58 -1.91
CA PHE A 257 21.26 8.29 -1.21
C PHE A 257 21.92 7.24 -2.09
N PHE A 258 23.24 7.26 -2.16
CA PHE A 258 24.04 6.26 -2.84
C PHE A 258 25.44 6.21 -2.23
N ARG A 259 26.11 5.06 -2.36
CA ARG A 259 27.48 4.88 -1.89
C ARG A 259 28.49 5.49 -2.86
N THR A 260 29.45 6.28 -2.36
CA THR A 260 30.60 6.69 -3.16
C THR A 260 31.67 5.59 -3.22
N PRO A 261 32.46 5.47 -4.31
CA PRO A 261 33.46 4.42 -4.45
C PRO A 261 34.43 4.36 -3.25
N GLY A 262 34.58 3.17 -2.65
CA GLY A 262 35.44 2.95 -1.48
C GLY A 262 34.88 3.42 -0.13
N GLN A 263 33.70 4.06 -0.09
CA GLN A 263 33.07 4.52 1.15
C GLN A 263 32.67 3.34 2.05
N THR A 264 32.90 3.40 3.35
CA THR A 264 32.40 2.38 4.30
C THR A 264 30.92 2.59 4.62
N TYR A 265 30.26 1.57 5.17
CA TYR A 265 28.85 1.68 5.59
C TYR A 265 28.65 2.82 6.59
N GLN A 266 29.51 2.90 7.61
CA GLN A 266 29.43 3.94 8.64
C GLN A 266 29.64 5.34 8.06
N ALA A 267 30.58 5.48 7.10
CA ALA A 267 30.82 6.76 6.44
C ALA A 267 29.63 7.19 5.56
N MET A 268 29.00 6.25 4.83
CA MET A 268 27.79 6.54 4.05
C MET A 268 26.63 6.91 4.96
N ARG A 269 26.37 6.11 6.00
CA ARG A 269 25.31 6.34 6.98
C ARG A 269 25.41 7.75 7.59
N ALA A 270 26.61 8.14 8.03
CA ALA A 270 26.87 9.45 8.61
C ALA A 270 26.66 10.59 7.59
N LEU A 271 27.05 10.38 6.34
CA LEU A 271 26.89 11.37 5.26
C LEU A 271 25.42 11.62 4.93
N ILE A 272 24.60 10.56 4.78
CA ILE A 272 23.22 10.70 4.33
C ILE A 272 22.24 11.04 5.47
N ALA A 273 22.60 10.77 6.73
CA ALA A 273 21.72 10.94 7.89
C ALA A 273 21.04 12.33 7.97
N PRO A 274 21.73 13.48 7.79
CA PRO A 274 21.07 14.79 7.83
C PRO A 274 20.03 14.98 6.73
N THR A 275 20.31 14.48 5.52
CA THR A 275 19.39 14.55 4.39
C THR A 275 18.19 13.64 4.60
N VAL A 276 18.40 12.40 5.10
CA VAL A 276 17.30 11.49 5.46
C VAL A 276 16.38 12.12 6.49
N ASN A 277 16.95 12.74 7.54
CA ASN A 277 16.16 13.42 8.57
C ASN A 277 15.30 14.54 8.00
N THR A 278 15.88 15.38 7.14
CA THR A 278 15.17 16.48 6.49
C THR A 278 14.09 15.96 5.52
N TRP A 279 14.42 14.94 4.73
CA TRP A 279 13.55 14.34 3.73
C TRP A 279 12.33 13.65 4.38
N TRP A 280 12.53 12.84 5.42
CA TRP A 280 11.46 12.09 6.09
C TRP A 280 10.46 13.01 6.80
N ASN A 281 10.93 14.07 7.45
CA ASN A 281 10.09 15.04 8.14
C ASN A 281 9.45 16.09 7.19
N SER A 282 9.74 16.01 5.89
CA SER A 282 9.18 16.91 4.88
C SER A 282 7.89 16.34 4.25
N ARG A 283 7.39 17.03 3.21
CA ARG A 283 6.28 16.55 2.36
C ARG A 283 6.75 15.76 1.14
N PHE A 284 8.06 15.52 1.00
CA PHE A 284 8.67 14.96 -0.21
C PHE A 284 8.93 13.46 -0.10
N ASN A 285 8.02 12.70 0.54
CA ASN A 285 8.10 11.26 0.65
C ASN A 285 6.71 10.60 0.55
N GLY A 286 6.70 9.31 0.22
CA GLY A 286 5.48 8.52 0.05
C GLY A 286 4.68 8.35 1.35
N LEU A 287 5.32 8.40 2.53
CA LEU A 287 4.59 8.31 3.79
C LEU A 287 3.69 9.54 3.99
N TYR A 288 4.19 10.73 3.67
CA TYR A 288 3.40 11.96 3.67
C TYR A 288 2.23 11.86 2.68
N ASP A 289 2.50 11.45 1.44
CA ASP A 289 1.49 11.39 0.38
C ASP A 289 0.37 10.39 0.64
N ASN A 290 0.61 9.33 1.42
CA ASN A 290 -0.42 8.39 1.85
C ASN A 290 -1.16 8.83 3.13
N SER A 291 -0.70 9.87 3.82
CA SER A 291 -1.37 10.38 5.02
C SER A 291 -2.68 11.10 4.66
N ILE A 292 -3.58 11.25 5.64
CA ILE A 292 -4.81 12.04 5.48
C ILE A 292 -4.50 13.49 5.04
N ARG A 293 -3.33 14.03 5.46
CA ARG A 293 -2.90 15.37 5.08
C ARG A 293 -2.38 15.42 3.65
N GLY A 294 -1.52 14.48 3.25
CA GLY A 294 -0.98 14.42 1.89
C GLY A 294 -2.07 14.19 0.84
N ILE A 295 -3.07 13.37 1.17
CA ILE A 295 -4.23 13.18 0.28
C ILE A 295 -5.11 14.42 0.17
N ARG A 296 -5.19 15.25 1.22
CA ARG A 296 -5.86 16.57 1.12
C ARG A 296 -5.12 17.52 0.18
N ASP A 297 -3.78 17.50 0.22
CA ASP A 297 -2.96 18.28 -0.72
C ASP A 297 -3.18 17.75 -2.16
N LEU A 298 -3.26 16.42 -2.35
CA LEU A 298 -3.64 15.80 -3.63
C LEU A 298 -5.06 16.16 -4.06
N ASP A 299 -6.02 16.26 -3.14
CA ASP A 299 -7.38 16.71 -3.44
C ASP A 299 -7.41 18.15 -3.95
N GLY A 300 -6.51 19.01 -3.43
CA GLY A 300 -6.29 20.36 -3.95
C GLY A 300 -5.63 20.39 -5.33
N PHE A 301 -4.65 19.51 -5.56
CA PHE A 301 -3.93 19.41 -6.83
C PHE A 301 -4.76 18.79 -7.96
N ALA A 302 -5.41 17.65 -7.69
CA ALA A 302 -6.18 16.85 -8.64
C ALA A 302 -7.67 16.76 -8.22
N PRO A 303 -8.42 17.88 -8.28
CA PRO A 303 -9.74 17.97 -7.67
C PRO A 303 -10.82 17.20 -8.42
N ARG A 304 -10.65 16.91 -9.72
CA ARG A 304 -11.71 16.31 -10.54
C ARG A 304 -11.20 15.09 -11.32
N PRO A 305 -11.94 13.96 -11.34
CA PRO A 305 -11.64 12.88 -12.25
C PRO A 305 -11.78 13.31 -13.71
N SER A 306 -10.92 12.79 -14.58
CA SER A 306 -10.98 13.09 -16.01
C SER A 306 -12.24 12.48 -16.64
N ARG A 307 -12.92 13.26 -17.48
CA ARG A 307 -14.13 12.81 -18.20
C ARG A 307 -13.81 11.83 -19.34
N HIS A 308 -12.53 11.62 -19.64
CA HIS A 308 -12.08 10.73 -20.70
C HIS A 308 -11.88 9.27 -20.23
N ILE A 309 -11.85 9.04 -18.91
CA ILE A 309 -11.33 7.81 -18.31
C ILE A 309 -12.43 7.08 -17.54
N TYR A 310 -12.43 5.75 -17.60
CA TYR A 310 -13.22 4.89 -16.69
C TYR A 310 -12.45 4.62 -15.40
N TYR A 311 -13.09 4.75 -14.24
CA TYR A 311 -12.46 4.48 -12.95
C TYR A 311 -13.21 3.37 -12.23
N PHE A 312 -12.48 2.36 -11.75
CA PHE A 312 -12.99 1.25 -10.97
C PHE A 312 -12.22 1.13 -9.66
N THR A 313 -12.91 0.89 -8.57
CA THR A 313 -12.31 0.74 -7.24
C THR A 313 -12.78 -0.55 -6.60
N MET A 314 -11.88 -1.18 -5.83
CA MET A 314 -12.20 -2.32 -4.97
C MET A 314 -11.74 -2.01 -3.56
N SER A 315 -12.65 -2.18 -2.61
CA SER A 315 -12.38 -1.99 -1.19
C SER A 315 -12.12 -3.34 -0.51
N PHE A 316 -11.35 -3.31 0.58
CA PHE A 316 -10.93 -4.49 1.32
C PHE A 316 -11.03 -4.24 2.82
N CYS A 317 -11.35 -5.28 3.57
CA CYS A 317 -11.46 -5.23 5.03
C CYS A 317 -10.90 -6.54 5.57
N ALA A 318 -9.81 -6.44 6.34
CA ALA A 318 -9.09 -7.51 7.02
C ALA A 318 -9.40 -7.57 8.53
N THR A 319 -10.28 -6.69 9.02
CA THR A 319 -10.68 -6.64 10.42
C THR A 319 -12.07 -7.19 10.67
N ARG A 320 -12.35 -7.48 11.96
CA ARG A 320 -13.67 -7.77 12.50
C ARG A 320 -13.92 -6.92 13.75
N PRO A 321 -15.19 -6.66 14.12
CA PRO A 321 -15.51 -5.96 15.35
C PRO A 321 -14.88 -6.63 16.58
N PHE A 322 -14.40 -5.81 17.51
CA PHE A 322 -13.89 -6.28 18.79
C PHE A 322 -15.00 -7.07 19.52
N PRO A 323 -14.72 -8.28 20.05
CA PRO A 323 -15.74 -9.10 20.71
C PRO A 323 -16.41 -8.37 21.87
N LYS A 324 -17.74 -8.48 21.99
CA LYS A 324 -18.52 -7.90 23.09
C LYS A 324 -18.53 -8.79 24.34
N ASP A 325 -17.41 -9.46 24.58
CA ASP A 325 -17.28 -10.44 25.66
C ASP A 325 -17.04 -9.74 27.00
N THR A 326 -17.46 -10.39 28.07
CA THR A 326 -17.12 -10.02 29.45
C THR A 326 -16.08 -10.99 29.98
N LEU A 327 -15.20 -10.53 30.87
CA LEU A 327 -14.22 -11.42 31.48
C LEU A 327 -14.93 -12.55 32.24
N THR A 328 -14.43 -13.77 32.10
CA THR A 328 -14.95 -14.92 32.85
C THR A 328 -14.49 -14.88 34.31
N ALA A 329 -15.15 -15.68 35.17
CA ALA A 329 -14.69 -15.86 36.55
C ALA A 329 -13.26 -16.43 36.61
N GLN A 330 -12.86 -17.27 35.64
CA GLN A 330 -11.50 -17.80 35.54
C GLN A 330 -10.49 -16.69 35.26
N ASP A 331 -10.80 -15.77 34.33
CA ASP A 331 -9.92 -14.65 34.00
C ASP A 331 -9.71 -13.73 35.21
N ILE A 332 -10.78 -13.45 35.95
CA ILE A 332 -10.72 -12.62 37.16
C ILE A 332 -9.92 -13.30 38.26
N ASN A 333 -10.15 -14.60 38.49
CA ASN A 333 -9.39 -15.37 39.49
C ASN A 333 -7.90 -15.44 39.12
N GLY A 334 -7.58 -15.60 37.84
CA GLY A 334 -6.21 -15.56 37.33
C GLY A 334 -5.55 -14.20 37.58
N PHE A 335 -6.26 -13.10 37.32
CA PHE A 335 -5.77 -11.76 37.61
C PHE A 335 -5.57 -11.51 39.12
N LEU A 336 -6.52 -11.92 39.96
CA LEU A 336 -6.41 -11.79 41.42
C LEU A 336 -5.25 -12.62 42.01
N ALA A 337 -4.94 -13.76 41.41
CA ALA A 337 -3.79 -14.59 41.80
C ALA A 337 -2.43 -13.90 41.61
N LEU A 338 -2.35 -12.83 40.79
CA LEU A 338 -1.13 -12.03 40.64
C LEU A 338 -0.80 -11.19 41.89
N PHE A 339 -1.76 -11.02 42.81
CA PHE A 339 -1.55 -10.28 44.05
C PHE A 339 -1.19 -11.23 45.22
N PRO A 340 0.00 -11.09 45.84
CA PRO A 340 0.49 -12.02 46.87
C PRO A 340 -0.36 -12.06 48.17
N LEU A 341 -1.32 -11.15 48.34
CA LEU A 341 -2.22 -11.11 49.49
C LEU A 341 -3.29 -12.22 49.49
N ASN A 342 -3.47 -12.95 48.38
CA ASN A 342 -4.33 -14.15 48.35
C ASN A 342 -3.84 -15.28 49.28
N GLY A 343 -2.57 -15.27 49.70
CA GLY A 343 -2.02 -16.21 50.68
C GLY A 343 -2.25 -15.81 52.15
N LEU A 344 -2.51 -14.53 52.45
CA LEU A 344 -2.69 -14.04 53.83
C LEU A 344 -4.13 -14.15 54.33
N TRP A 345 -5.11 -14.27 53.43
CA TRP A 345 -6.54 -14.39 53.77
C TRP A 345 -7.14 -15.79 53.49
N ASN A 346 -6.33 -16.77 53.08
CA ASN A 346 -6.74 -18.16 52.86
C ASN A 346 -5.73 -19.16 53.47
N PRO A 347 -5.57 -19.21 54.80
CA PRO A 347 -4.51 -19.99 55.42
C PRO A 347 -4.72 -21.52 55.39
N LEU A 348 -5.85 -22.02 54.85
CA LEU A 348 -6.19 -23.46 54.90
C LEU A 348 -6.92 -24.01 53.66
N GLY A 349 -7.03 -23.28 52.56
CA GLY A 349 -7.62 -23.81 51.32
C GLY A 349 -9.12 -24.18 51.41
N ALA A 350 -9.84 -23.67 52.41
CA ALA A 350 -11.24 -24.03 52.69
C ALA A 350 -12.28 -23.10 52.02
N TRP A 351 -11.85 -22.22 51.11
CA TRP A 351 -12.73 -21.28 50.39
C TRP A 351 -12.97 -21.67 48.93
N GLY A 352 -12.95 -22.98 48.64
CA GLY A 352 -13.36 -23.50 47.33
C GLY A 352 -14.83 -23.23 46.98
N TYR A 353 -15.70 -22.94 47.95
CA TYR A 353 -17.13 -22.72 47.73
C TYR A 353 -17.76 -21.86 48.84
N ALA A 354 -17.39 -20.58 48.99
CA ALA A 354 -18.17 -19.63 49.78
C ALA A 354 -17.88 -18.18 49.36
N ALA A 355 -18.94 -17.41 49.20
CA ALA A 355 -18.94 -16.04 48.71
C ALA A 355 -18.00 -15.10 49.50
N ALA A 356 -17.29 -14.26 48.75
CA ALA A 356 -16.43 -13.18 49.25
C ALA A 356 -17.15 -12.21 50.19
N PRO A 357 -16.63 -11.92 51.40
CA PRO A 357 -17.10 -10.83 52.23
C PRO A 357 -15.97 -9.83 52.46
N PHE A 358 -15.26 -9.40 51.40
CA PHE A 358 -14.51 -8.13 51.34
C PHE A 358 -14.13 -7.88 49.87
N GLN A 359 -15.14 -7.77 49.01
CA GLN A 359 -14.93 -7.15 47.71
C GLN A 359 -15.08 -5.63 47.84
N PRO A 360 -14.28 -4.83 47.11
CA PRO A 360 -14.55 -3.40 46.97
C PRO A 360 -16.02 -3.21 46.54
N PRO A 361 -16.73 -2.18 47.00
CA PRO A 361 -18.19 -2.01 46.81
C PRO A 361 -18.70 -2.03 45.34
N LEU A 362 -17.81 -2.09 44.35
CA LEU A 362 -18.12 -2.09 42.93
C LEU A 362 -18.54 -3.45 42.36
N THR A 363 -18.21 -4.57 43.01
CA THR A 363 -18.54 -5.91 42.48
C THR A 363 -19.97 -6.36 42.80
N TRP A 364 -20.64 -5.73 43.78
CA TRP A 364 -22.03 -5.99 44.14
C TRP A 364 -23.07 -5.49 43.12
N LEU A 365 -22.64 -4.77 42.07
CA LEU A 365 -23.51 -4.28 40.99
C LEU A 365 -23.62 -5.24 39.79
N GLY A 366 -22.92 -6.38 39.78
CA GLY A 366 -23.07 -7.39 38.72
C GLY A 366 -22.54 -6.98 37.33
N ILE A 367 -21.65 -5.99 37.25
CA ILE A 367 -21.06 -5.56 35.97
C ILE A 367 -19.62 -6.05 35.93
N LEU A 368 -19.41 -7.25 35.37
CA LEU A 368 -18.07 -7.69 34.95
C LEU A 368 -17.53 -6.67 33.92
N PRO A 369 -16.26 -6.23 33.99
CA PRO A 369 -15.73 -5.34 32.98
C PRO A 369 -15.78 -6.04 31.61
N SER A 370 -16.11 -5.28 30.57
CA SER A 370 -15.95 -5.79 29.22
C SER A 370 -14.49 -6.13 28.96
N LEU A 371 -14.25 -7.15 28.13
CA LEU A 371 -12.91 -7.52 27.69
C LEU A 371 -12.14 -6.32 27.13
N TYR A 372 -12.83 -5.47 26.35
CA TYR A 372 -12.30 -4.23 25.83
C TYR A 372 -11.82 -3.26 26.93
N ALA A 373 -12.62 -3.05 27.98
CA ALA A 373 -12.25 -2.17 29.08
C ALA A 373 -11.05 -2.71 29.88
N ALA A 374 -11.04 -4.03 30.13
CA ALA A 374 -9.94 -4.70 30.81
C ALA A 374 -8.63 -4.61 30.02
N LEU A 375 -8.65 -4.94 28.73
CA LEU A 375 -7.46 -4.84 27.86
C LEU A 375 -6.97 -3.41 27.75
N THR A 376 -7.87 -2.44 27.59
CA THR A 376 -7.50 -1.01 27.58
C THR A 376 -6.76 -0.63 28.86
N TRP A 377 -7.24 -1.08 30.03
CA TRP A 377 -6.60 -0.81 31.31
C TRP A 377 -5.22 -1.47 31.42
N ILE A 378 -5.10 -2.76 31.03
CA ILE A 378 -3.83 -3.51 31.04
C ILE A 378 -2.80 -2.85 30.12
N THR A 379 -3.19 -2.50 28.88
CA THR A 379 -2.31 -1.83 27.92
C THR A 379 -1.84 -0.48 28.44
N ASN A 380 -2.72 0.31 29.05
CA ASN A 380 -2.34 1.57 29.69
C ASN A 380 -1.36 1.36 30.85
N MET A 381 -1.56 0.33 31.67
CA MET A 381 -0.63 -0.02 32.74
C MET A 381 0.74 -0.40 32.17
N ALA A 382 0.79 -1.29 31.18
CA ALA A 382 2.02 -1.69 30.51
C ALA A 382 2.75 -0.49 29.91
N ASN A 383 2.05 0.37 29.16
CA ASN A 383 2.63 1.55 28.55
C ASN A 383 3.22 2.53 29.58
N ARG A 384 2.58 2.74 30.74
CA ARG A 384 3.17 3.56 31.82
C ARG A 384 4.50 3.01 32.33
N HIS A 385 4.60 1.69 32.51
CA HIS A 385 5.85 1.05 32.95
C HIS A 385 6.92 1.06 31.86
N LEU A 386 6.56 0.76 30.61
CA LEU A 386 7.46 0.80 29.46
C LEU A 386 8.06 2.21 29.29
N GLN A 387 7.23 3.24 29.39
CA GLN A 387 7.68 4.64 29.38
C GLN A 387 8.65 4.93 30.53
N GLY A 388 8.33 4.47 31.75
CA GLY A 388 9.23 4.61 32.91
C GLY A 388 10.59 3.91 32.74
N MET A 389 10.65 2.85 31.94
CA MET A 389 11.88 2.13 31.58
C MET A 389 12.61 2.71 30.35
N GLY A 390 12.07 3.77 29.73
CA GLY A 390 12.68 4.41 28.56
C GLY A 390 12.37 3.76 27.21
N TYR A 391 11.40 2.84 27.13
CA TYR A 391 10.90 2.36 25.84
C TYR A 391 10.08 3.45 25.16
N PHE A 392 10.44 3.79 23.92
CA PHE A 392 9.76 4.83 23.16
C PHE A 392 8.50 4.30 22.45
N SER A 393 8.56 3.08 21.93
CA SER A 393 7.43 2.45 21.23
C SER A 393 6.43 1.93 22.26
N GLN A 394 5.16 2.24 22.04
CA GLN A 394 4.08 1.86 22.93
C GLN A 394 3.28 0.71 22.34
N VAL A 395 2.69 -0.11 23.21
CA VAL A 395 1.73 -1.12 22.81
C VAL A 395 0.45 -0.40 22.34
N PRO A 396 -0.04 -0.64 21.12
CA PRO A 396 -1.26 -0.01 20.65
C PRO A 396 -2.46 -0.36 21.54
N LEU A 397 -3.33 0.61 21.78
CA LEU A 397 -4.59 0.37 22.49
C LEU A 397 -5.52 -0.50 21.63
N PRO A 398 -6.35 -1.37 22.25
CA PRO A 398 -7.38 -2.09 21.51
C PRO A 398 -8.37 -1.12 20.86
N GLY A 399 -8.80 -1.48 19.65
CA GLY A 399 -9.76 -0.77 18.84
C GLY A 399 -11.19 -1.28 18.94
N THR A 400 -12.12 -0.63 18.21
CA THR A 400 -13.42 -1.26 17.94
C THR A 400 -13.34 -2.34 16.85
N GLU A 401 -12.21 -2.41 16.17
CA GLU A 401 -11.88 -3.38 15.12
C GLU A 401 -10.55 -4.07 15.48
N ILE A 402 -10.47 -5.38 15.24
CA ILE A 402 -9.26 -6.20 15.40
C ILE A 402 -8.97 -6.97 14.12
N PRO A 403 -7.70 -7.29 13.81
CA PRO A 403 -7.38 -8.14 12.68
C PRO A 403 -8.09 -9.49 12.80
N ARG A 404 -8.53 -10.01 11.65
CA ARG A 404 -8.95 -11.40 11.59
C ARG A 404 -7.75 -12.34 11.79
N PRO A 405 -7.99 -13.61 12.18
CA PRO A 405 -6.90 -14.58 12.41
C PRO A 405 -6.09 -14.95 11.17
N ASP A 406 -6.64 -14.73 9.97
CA ASP A 406 -6.07 -15.06 8.66
C ASP A 406 -5.23 -13.94 8.05
N VAL A 407 -5.14 -12.77 8.71
CA VAL A 407 -4.30 -11.65 8.25
C VAL A 407 -2.83 -12.03 8.30
N LEU A 408 -2.08 -11.70 7.24
CA LEU A 408 -0.64 -11.90 7.16
C LEU A 408 0.05 -11.36 8.43
N PRO A 409 0.82 -12.20 9.17
CA PRO A 409 1.37 -11.80 10.47
C PRO A 409 2.16 -10.48 10.45
N LEU A 410 2.83 -10.18 9.34
CA LEU A 410 3.61 -8.95 9.16
C LEU A 410 2.73 -7.68 9.20
N ILE A 411 1.48 -7.74 8.72
CA ILE A 411 0.55 -6.61 8.70
C ILE A 411 -0.50 -6.69 9.82
N MET A 412 -0.44 -7.71 10.68
CA MET A 412 -1.35 -7.84 11.81
C MET A 412 -1.15 -6.73 12.86
N TYR A 413 0.10 -6.32 13.13
CA TYR A 413 0.39 -5.20 14.03
C TYR A 413 -0.20 -3.88 13.52
N PRO A 414 0.07 -3.41 12.27
CA PRO A 414 -0.56 -2.20 11.77
C PRO A 414 -2.09 -2.33 11.69
N ALA A 415 -2.65 -3.48 11.33
CA ALA A 415 -4.09 -3.72 11.33
C ALA A 415 -4.73 -3.43 12.71
N TYR A 416 -4.14 -4.00 13.75
CA TYR A 416 -4.57 -3.81 15.15
C TYR A 416 -4.37 -2.36 15.61
N ALA A 417 -3.20 -1.78 15.31
CA ALA A 417 -2.88 -0.41 15.71
C ALA A 417 -3.82 0.60 15.04
N MET A 418 -4.14 0.43 13.76
CA MET A 418 -5.11 1.24 13.03
C MET A 418 -6.52 1.08 13.62
N GLY A 419 -6.89 -0.15 13.99
CA GLY A 419 -8.13 -0.44 14.72
C GLY A 419 -8.23 0.35 16.03
N GLY A 420 -7.11 0.56 16.73
CA GLY A 420 -7.03 1.36 17.97
C GLY A 420 -6.98 2.88 17.80
N ARG A 421 -6.83 3.41 16.57
CA ARG A 421 -6.66 4.85 16.34
C ARG A 421 -7.93 5.62 16.62
N ARG A 422 -7.79 6.77 17.28
CA ARG A 422 -8.87 7.75 17.46
C ARG A 422 -8.91 8.82 16.37
N THR A 423 -7.94 8.81 15.46
CA THR A 423 -7.93 9.68 14.29
C THR A 423 -9.16 9.36 13.43
N VAL A 424 -10.03 10.35 13.30
CA VAL A 424 -11.25 10.26 12.49
C VAL A 424 -11.05 10.96 11.16
N PHE A 425 -11.53 10.34 10.09
CA PHE A 425 -11.69 11.05 8.83
C PHE A 425 -12.76 12.14 9.02
N PRO A 426 -12.62 13.34 8.42
CA PRO A 426 -13.56 14.43 8.61
C PRO A 426 -15.01 14.00 8.32
N GLY A 427 -15.89 14.09 9.34
CA GLY A 427 -17.31 13.74 9.21
C GLY A 427 -17.64 12.24 9.22
N ILE A 428 -16.68 11.36 9.50
CA ILE A 428 -16.86 9.91 9.49
C ILE A 428 -16.86 9.35 10.92
N PRO A 429 -17.78 8.43 11.28
CA PRO A 429 -17.78 7.76 12.57
C PRO A 429 -16.45 7.03 12.85
N LEU A 430 -16.10 6.92 14.13
CA LEU A 430 -14.86 6.29 14.57
C LEU A 430 -14.76 4.82 14.13
N GLN A 431 -15.85 4.05 14.26
CA GLN A 431 -15.86 2.63 13.90
C GLN A 431 -15.58 2.43 12.40
N GLU A 432 -16.18 3.25 11.55
CA GLU A 432 -15.93 3.21 10.10
C GLU A 432 -14.48 3.55 9.78
N SER A 433 -13.90 4.52 10.51
CA SER A 433 -12.49 4.92 10.40
C SER A 433 -11.51 3.83 10.82
N GLN A 434 -11.93 2.86 11.63
CA GLN A 434 -11.06 1.81 12.19
C GLN A 434 -11.03 0.53 11.35
N ARG A 435 -12.05 0.28 10.52
CA ARG A 435 -12.05 -0.85 9.56
C ARG A 435 -10.91 -0.67 8.56
N ASN A 436 -10.11 -1.71 8.36
CA ASN A 436 -8.93 -1.64 7.50
C ASN A 436 -8.56 -3.00 6.89
N ASP A 437 -7.73 -3.00 5.85
CA ASP A 437 -7.17 -4.22 5.24
C ASP A 437 -5.76 -4.60 5.77
N GLY A 438 -5.35 -3.98 6.87
CA GLY A 438 -4.02 -4.09 7.46
C GLY A 438 -3.10 -2.92 7.16
N ILE A 439 -3.33 -2.17 6.08
CA ILE A 439 -2.49 -1.02 5.69
C ILE A 439 -3.33 0.22 5.36
N VAL A 440 -4.54 0.06 4.84
CA VAL A 440 -5.42 1.15 4.42
C VAL A 440 -6.79 1.00 5.07
N ASN A 441 -7.35 2.11 5.57
CA ASN A 441 -8.70 2.13 6.11
C ASN A 441 -9.71 1.83 4.99
N THR A 442 -10.64 0.91 5.21
CA THR A 442 -11.57 0.39 4.17
C THR A 442 -12.35 1.51 3.47
N LEU A 443 -12.81 2.50 4.22
CA LEU A 443 -13.54 3.66 3.68
C LEU A 443 -12.71 4.52 2.72
N SER A 444 -11.39 4.44 2.82
CA SER A 444 -10.46 5.21 2.00
C SER A 444 -10.39 4.67 0.56
N MET A 445 -10.87 3.45 0.32
CA MET A 445 -10.63 2.72 -0.93
C MET A 445 -11.69 2.93 -2.01
N ASP A 446 -12.89 3.37 -1.66
CA ASP A 446 -14.02 3.48 -2.60
C ASP A 446 -13.82 4.54 -3.70
N GLY A 447 -12.89 5.47 -3.48
CA GLY A 447 -12.61 6.62 -4.35
C GLY A 447 -12.26 7.88 -3.56
N PRO A 448 -11.80 8.93 -4.25
CA PRO A 448 -11.40 10.19 -3.63
C PRO A 448 -12.60 11.00 -3.16
N SER A 449 -12.41 11.76 -2.07
CA SER A 449 -13.46 12.61 -1.50
C SER A 449 -13.98 13.68 -2.45
N THR A 450 -13.17 14.08 -3.44
CA THR A 450 -13.54 15.09 -4.44
C THR A 450 -14.25 14.52 -5.67
N GLY A 451 -14.25 13.19 -5.83
CA GLY A 451 -14.85 12.48 -6.95
C GLY A 451 -16.22 11.92 -6.61
N ARG A 452 -17.09 11.80 -7.62
CA ARG A 452 -18.33 11.04 -7.46
C ARG A 452 -18.00 9.54 -7.44
N VAL A 453 -18.43 8.85 -6.37
CA VAL A 453 -18.39 7.40 -6.26
C VAL A 453 -19.79 6.83 -6.55
N ASN A 454 -19.85 5.80 -7.37
CA ASN A 454 -21.08 5.08 -7.72
C ASN A 454 -20.97 3.63 -7.25
N TYR A 455 -21.95 3.18 -6.47
CA TYR A 455 -22.04 1.84 -5.90
C TYR A 455 -23.01 0.92 -6.66
N ARG A 456 -23.59 1.39 -7.78
CA ARG A 456 -24.45 0.57 -8.63
C ARG A 456 -23.63 -0.40 -9.46
N ASN A 457 -24.23 -1.54 -9.80
CA ASN A 457 -23.57 -2.53 -10.66
C ASN A 457 -23.27 -1.94 -12.05
N PHE A 458 -21.97 -1.81 -12.37
CA PHE A 458 -21.50 -1.26 -13.65
C PHE A 458 -22.09 -1.98 -14.87
N ALA A 459 -22.28 -3.30 -14.79
CA ALA A 459 -22.81 -4.10 -15.90
C ALA A 459 -24.24 -3.70 -16.31
N THR A 460 -24.97 -2.99 -15.44
CA THR A 460 -26.35 -2.53 -15.71
C THR A 460 -26.44 -1.15 -16.35
N ALA A 461 -25.33 -0.38 -16.41
CA ALA A 461 -25.33 0.98 -16.95
C ALA A 461 -23.96 1.40 -17.56
N PRO A 462 -23.45 0.69 -18.59
CA PRO A 462 -22.10 0.92 -19.12
C PRO A 462 -21.92 2.23 -19.92
N THR A 463 -23.02 2.87 -20.35
CA THR A 463 -22.99 4.03 -21.28
C THR A 463 -22.82 5.40 -20.62
N VAL A 464 -22.85 5.50 -19.29
CA VAL A 464 -22.75 6.78 -18.52
C VAL A 464 -21.52 6.81 -17.59
N GLY A 465 -20.43 6.09 -17.96
CA GLY A 465 -19.46 5.61 -16.96
C GLY A 465 -18.12 6.32 -16.79
N ARG A 466 -17.78 7.36 -17.55
CA ARG A 466 -16.45 8.03 -17.46
C ARG A 466 -16.46 9.22 -16.49
N GLY A 467 -15.31 9.50 -15.87
CA GLY A 467 -15.19 10.57 -14.88
C GLY A 467 -15.94 10.32 -13.57
N ILE A 468 -16.28 9.06 -13.30
CA ILE A 468 -16.95 8.60 -12.08
C ILE A 468 -16.22 7.35 -11.59
N TYR A 469 -16.00 7.24 -10.29
CA TYR A 469 -15.43 6.05 -9.66
C TYR A 469 -16.53 5.01 -9.42
N TRP A 470 -16.43 3.86 -10.06
CA TRP A 470 -17.34 2.73 -9.86
C TRP A 470 -16.75 1.79 -8.82
N ASN A 471 -17.33 1.81 -7.62
CA ASN A 471 -16.93 0.88 -6.57
C ASN A 471 -17.58 -0.49 -6.83
N LEU A 472 -16.73 -1.50 -6.99
CA LEU A 472 -17.12 -2.89 -7.27
C LEU A 472 -17.49 -3.68 -6.00
N GLY A 473 -17.41 -3.05 -4.84
CA GLY A 473 -17.77 -3.60 -3.54
C GLY A 473 -16.57 -3.76 -2.61
N THR A 474 -16.87 -4.25 -1.42
CA THR A 474 -15.88 -4.53 -0.39
C THR A 474 -15.68 -6.03 -0.25
N ASN A 475 -14.47 -6.51 -0.50
CA ASN A 475 -14.06 -7.87 -0.17
C ASN A 475 -13.66 -7.92 1.32
N THR A 476 -14.12 -8.96 2.03
CA THR A 476 -13.86 -9.15 3.47
C THR A 476 -13.12 -10.45 3.76
N THR A 477 -12.53 -11.09 2.75
CA THR A 477 -11.80 -12.37 2.87
C THR A 477 -10.30 -12.18 2.70
N ILE A 478 -9.87 -11.14 1.98
CA ILE A 478 -8.44 -10.91 1.69
C ILE A 478 -7.90 -9.65 2.38
N ASP A 479 -6.63 -9.67 2.71
CA ASP A 479 -5.89 -8.55 3.30
C ASP A 479 -5.13 -7.70 2.25
N HIS A 480 -4.31 -6.75 2.68
CA HIS A 480 -3.56 -5.86 1.77
C HIS A 480 -2.53 -6.57 0.90
N ALA A 481 -1.87 -7.62 1.41
CA ALA A 481 -0.85 -8.36 0.66
C ALA A 481 -1.49 -9.39 -0.28
N ASP A 482 -2.60 -10.00 0.14
CA ASP A 482 -3.36 -10.95 -0.66
C ASP A 482 -3.87 -10.35 -1.98
N GLN A 483 -4.17 -9.05 -2.01
CA GLN A 483 -4.62 -8.31 -3.20
C GLN A 483 -3.69 -8.44 -4.41
N ILE A 484 -2.41 -8.72 -4.15
CA ILE A 484 -1.35 -8.86 -5.15
C ILE A 484 -0.72 -10.25 -5.12
N GLY A 485 -1.33 -11.23 -4.46
CA GLY A 485 -0.85 -12.61 -4.41
C GLY A 485 0.41 -12.82 -3.56
N VAL A 486 0.73 -11.88 -2.67
CA VAL A 486 1.95 -11.93 -1.85
C VAL A 486 1.64 -12.60 -0.51
N PHE A 487 2.23 -13.78 -0.29
CA PHE A 487 2.07 -14.59 0.93
C PHE A 487 0.61 -14.98 1.23
N THR A 488 -0.17 -15.30 0.20
CA THR A 488 -1.56 -15.76 0.32
C THR A 488 -1.65 -17.11 1.01
N ASP A 489 -2.60 -17.28 1.93
CA ASP A 489 -2.99 -18.58 2.45
C ASP A 489 -3.93 -19.26 1.44
N SER A 490 -3.71 -20.54 1.17
CA SER A 490 -4.62 -21.35 0.33
C SER A 490 -6.07 -21.38 0.83
N THR A 491 -6.31 -21.01 2.10
CA THR A 491 -7.64 -20.94 2.72
C THR A 491 -8.30 -19.56 2.66
N THR A 492 -7.62 -18.51 2.16
CA THR A 492 -8.14 -17.13 2.07
C THR A 492 -8.63 -16.72 0.67
N VAL A 493 -8.48 -17.59 -0.35
CA VAL A 493 -8.82 -17.31 -1.77
C VAL A 493 -10.18 -17.87 -2.18
#